data_AF-A0AAD5NW33-F1
#
_entry.id   AF-A0AAD5NW33-F1
#
_cell.length_a   1.000
_cell.length_b   1.000
_cell.length_c   1.000
_cell.angle_alpha   90.00
_cell.angle_beta   90.00
_cell.angle_gamma   90.00
#
_symmetry.space_group_name_H-M   'P 1'
#
loop_
_entity.id
_entity.type
_entity.pdbx_description
1 polymer ?
#
loop_
_entity_poly.entity_id
_entity_poly.type
_entity_poly.pdbx_seq_one_letter_code
_entity_poly.pdbx_strand_id
1 'polypeptide(L)'
;MDLGLLKAIRQGNRDRIKRLAKEKPDFFMKRSPQGNTVLHISARMGKWSVVDEIFNLQPSLVDETNNKGETPVHTAAAAGKNYVFDIFIHPWKWDNLHGITKMVKTVEVLRMQDIEVHQTVDVGTTIVTIFLNYLFTIIVSANIIVDEIFKLHPSLVDETNSRGETPVHTAAAAGNNYVFDILIHSRKWDDLDGIIKIVTTVEVLRKQDNEGNTPLHIAVRNGHFEVVRNILSNESRLVQCRNEAGKSPLSVTIEASLTVIAQYIYDTSPDCHVKK
;
A
#
# COMPACT_ATOMS: atom_id res chain seq x y z
N MET A 1 -31.74 -15.77 2.46
CA MET A 1 -31.19 -16.05 1.12
C MET A 1 -31.70 -17.40 0.61
N ASP A 2 -32.01 -17.52 -0.69
CA ASP A 2 -32.58 -18.73 -1.30
C ASP A 2 -31.60 -19.92 -1.29
N LEU A 3 -32.09 -21.10 -0.88
CA LEU A 3 -31.32 -22.35 -0.81
C LEU A 3 -30.82 -22.79 -2.19
N GLY A 4 -31.61 -22.55 -3.25
CA GLY A 4 -31.25 -22.87 -4.63
C GLY A 4 -30.09 -22.03 -5.15
N LEU A 5 -30.06 -20.74 -4.79
CA LEU A 5 -28.98 -19.81 -5.11
C LEU A 5 -27.70 -20.19 -4.35
N LEU A 6 -27.80 -20.46 -3.04
CA LEU A 6 -26.67 -20.91 -2.24
C LEU A 6 -26.05 -22.19 -2.82
N LYS A 7 -26.88 -23.17 -3.20
CA LYS A 7 -26.41 -24.41 -3.84
C LYS A 7 -25.65 -24.13 -5.14
N ALA A 8 -26.14 -23.22 -5.98
CA ALA A 8 -25.47 -22.82 -7.21
C ALA A 8 -24.07 -22.22 -6.94
N ILE A 9 -23.96 -21.32 -5.95
CA ILE A 9 -22.69 -20.74 -5.53
C ILE A 9 -21.75 -21.81 -5.00
N ARG A 10 -22.22 -22.69 -4.09
CA ARG A 10 -21.40 -23.77 -3.52
C ARG A 10 -20.78 -24.66 -4.62
N GLN A 11 -21.56 -24.93 -5.67
CA GLN A 11 -21.15 -25.74 -6.80
C GLN A 11 -20.28 -24.97 -7.82
N GLY A 12 -20.15 -23.64 -7.72
CA GLY A 12 -19.45 -22.82 -8.71
C GLY A 12 -20.16 -22.76 -10.06
N ASN A 13 -21.48 -22.96 -10.09
CA ASN A 13 -22.25 -23.09 -11.32
C ASN A 13 -22.60 -21.71 -11.90
N ARG A 14 -21.67 -21.17 -12.71
CA ARG A 14 -21.78 -19.90 -13.42
C ARG A 14 -23.06 -19.80 -14.27
N ASP A 15 -23.37 -20.80 -15.07
CA ASP A 15 -24.51 -20.77 -15.99
C ASP A 15 -25.85 -20.72 -15.25
N ARG A 16 -25.93 -21.37 -14.08
CA ARG A 16 -27.10 -21.27 -13.21
C ARG A 16 -27.26 -19.86 -12.65
N ILE A 17 -26.18 -19.19 -12.25
CA ILE A 17 -26.23 -17.79 -11.80
C ILE A 17 -26.71 -16.89 -12.94
N LYS A 18 -26.17 -17.07 -14.15
CA LYS A 18 -26.57 -16.31 -15.33
C LYS A 18 -28.05 -16.48 -15.69
N ARG A 19 -28.57 -17.71 -15.59
CA ARG A 19 -30.01 -17.98 -15.78
C ARG A 19 -30.87 -17.35 -14.68
N LEU A 20 -30.47 -17.51 -13.42
CA LEU A 20 -31.19 -16.91 -12.28
C LEU A 20 -31.24 -15.38 -12.38
N ALA A 21 -30.19 -14.74 -12.89
CA ALA A 21 -30.16 -13.30 -13.12
C ALA A 21 -31.18 -12.85 -14.18
N LYS A 22 -31.44 -13.68 -15.19
CA LYS A 22 -32.47 -13.41 -16.21
C LYS A 22 -33.89 -13.66 -15.68
N GLU A 23 -34.06 -14.73 -14.90
CA GLU A 23 -35.39 -15.15 -14.41
C GLU A 23 -35.88 -14.29 -13.24
N LYS A 24 -34.98 -13.92 -12.31
CA LYS A 24 -35.31 -13.23 -11.05
C LYS A 24 -34.21 -12.24 -10.63
N PRO A 25 -34.08 -11.07 -11.30
CA PRO A 25 -33.00 -10.11 -11.05
C PRO A 25 -32.90 -9.62 -9.59
N ASP A 26 -34.03 -9.58 -8.90
CA ASP A 26 -34.21 -9.23 -7.50
C ASP A 26 -33.43 -10.15 -6.52
N PHE A 27 -32.90 -11.29 -6.99
CA PHE A 27 -32.03 -12.12 -6.15
C PHE A 27 -30.75 -11.39 -5.70
N PHE A 28 -30.22 -10.44 -6.50
CA PHE A 28 -29.03 -9.65 -6.12
C PHE A 28 -29.25 -8.82 -4.86
N MET A 29 -30.50 -8.43 -4.58
CA MET A 29 -30.90 -7.65 -3.40
C MET A 29 -31.08 -8.52 -2.15
N LYS A 30 -31.13 -9.85 -2.31
CA LYS A 30 -31.33 -10.76 -1.18
C LYS A 30 -30.05 -10.81 -0.34
N ARG A 31 -30.22 -10.63 0.97
CA ARG A 31 -29.12 -10.74 1.93
C ARG A 31 -29.26 -11.96 2.83
N SER A 32 -28.13 -12.40 3.37
CA SER A 32 -28.10 -13.37 4.48
C SER A 32 -28.50 -12.69 5.80
N PRO A 33 -28.76 -13.45 6.89
CA PRO A 33 -28.99 -12.86 8.21
C PRO A 33 -27.86 -11.95 8.70
N GLN A 34 -26.61 -12.19 8.26
CA GLN A 34 -25.46 -11.35 8.58
C GLN A 34 -25.29 -10.15 7.63
N GLY A 35 -26.27 -9.88 6.76
CA GLY A 35 -26.19 -8.80 5.76
C GLY A 35 -25.37 -9.14 4.51
N ASN A 36 -24.75 -10.32 4.43
CA ASN A 36 -23.95 -10.68 3.26
C ASN A 36 -24.80 -10.75 1.97
N THR A 37 -24.32 -10.08 0.92
CA THR A 37 -24.84 -10.21 -0.45
C THR A 37 -24.41 -11.55 -1.07
N VAL A 38 -24.95 -11.86 -2.26
CA VAL A 38 -24.49 -13.00 -3.06
C VAL A 38 -22.98 -12.95 -3.32
N LEU A 39 -22.43 -11.74 -3.54
CA LEU A 39 -21.03 -11.53 -3.85
C LEU A 39 -20.12 -11.78 -2.64
N HIS A 40 -20.52 -11.36 -1.43
CA HIS A 40 -19.80 -11.69 -0.19
C HIS A 40 -19.65 -13.21 0.01
N ILE A 41 -20.71 -13.96 -0.31
CA ILE A 41 -20.76 -15.40 -0.08
C ILE A 41 -19.93 -16.13 -1.14
N SER A 42 -20.10 -15.79 -2.43
CA SER A 42 -19.26 -16.37 -3.48
C SER A 42 -17.78 -16.04 -3.28
N ALA A 43 -17.50 -14.82 -2.79
CA ALA A 43 -16.16 -14.36 -2.48
C ALA A 43 -15.50 -15.19 -1.37
N ARG A 44 -16.17 -15.30 -0.21
CA ARG A 44 -15.74 -16.12 0.92
C ARG A 44 -15.53 -17.59 0.54
N MET A 45 -16.34 -18.11 -0.39
CA MET A 45 -16.26 -19.50 -0.85
C MET A 45 -15.21 -19.74 -1.95
N GLY A 46 -14.52 -18.69 -2.44
CA GLY A 46 -13.47 -18.82 -3.44
C GLY A 46 -13.97 -19.18 -4.84
N LYS A 47 -15.23 -18.86 -5.17
CA LYS A 47 -15.88 -19.30 -6.41
C LYS A 47 -15.64 -18.29 -7.52
N TRP A 48 -14.40 -18.21 -8.01
CA TRP A 48 -13.94 -17.18 -8.96
C TRP A 48 -14.85 -17.02 -10.18
N SER A 49 -15.30 -18.12 -10.82
CA SER A 49 -16.15 -18.07 -12.01
C SER A 49 -17.54 -17.50 -11.74
N VAL A 50 -18.05 -17.70 -10.52
CA VAL A 50 -19.31 -17.14 -10.05
C VAL A 50 -19.14 -15.68 -9.64
N VAL A 51 -18.03 -15.34 -8.98
CA VAL A 51 -17.67 -13.95 -8.65
C VAL A 51 -17.57 -13.12 -9.93
N ASP A 52 -16.82 -13.59 -10.92
CA ASP A 52 -16.63 -12.90 -12.19
C ASP A 52 -17.95 -12.64 -12.90
N GLU A 53 -18.84 -13.64 -12.97
CA GLU A 53 -20.15 -13.49 -13.59
C GLU A 53 -21.06 -12.54 -12.80
N ILE A 54 -21.15 -12.67 -11.46
CA ILE A 54 -21.95 -11.76 -10.63
C ILE A 54 -21.47 -10.33 -10.78
N PHE A 55 -20.15 -10.14 -10.78
CA PHE A 55 -19.52 -8.85 -10.93
C PHE A 55 -19.85 -8.22 -12.28
N ASN A 56 -19.80 -8.99 -13.37
CA ASN A 56 -20.14 -8.51 -14.71
C ASN A 56 -21.65 -8.21 -14.86
N LEU A 57 -22.51 -8.92 -14.13
CA LEU A 57 -23.96 -8.72 -14.15
C LEU A 57 -24.42 -7.55 -13.28
N GLN A 58 -23.82 -7.38 -12.10
CA GLN A 58 -24.15 -6.33 -11.15
C GLN A 58 -22.89 -5.79 -10.45
N PRO A 59 -22.15 -4.88 -11.11
CA PRO A 59 -20.90 -4.34 -10.57
C PRO A 59 -21.06 -3.68 -9.21
N SER A 60 -22.17 -2.98 -8.96
CA SER A 60 -22.40 -2.22 -7.71
C SER A 60 -22.33 -3.06 -6.43
N LEU A 61 -22.52 -4.38 -6.50
CA LEU A 61 -22.49 -5.28 -5.33
C LEU A 61 -21.12 -5.36 -4.65
N VAL A 62 -20.08 -4.92 -5.34
CA VAL A 62 -18.71 -4.89 -4.85
C VAL A 62 -18.47 -3.90 -3.69
N ASP A 63 -19.29 -2.84 -3.61
CA ASP A 63 -19.16 -1.76 -2.62
C ASP A 63 -20.17 -1.92 -1.49
N GLU A 64 -21.11 -2.84 -1.67
CA GLU A 64 -22.07 -3.20 -0.65
C GLU A 64 -21.38 -3.75 0.58
N THR A 65 -21.83 -3.33 1.76
CA THR A 65 -21.34 -3.83 3.04
C THR A 65 -22.33 -4.79 3.68
N ASN A 66 -21.81 -5.71 4.49
CA ASN A 66 -22.61 -6.54 5.39
C ASN A 66 -22.85 -5.83 6.74
N ASN A 67 -23.47 -6.51 7.70
CA ASN A 67 -23.79 -5.90 9.01
C ASN A 67 -22.54 -5.55 9.85
N LYS A 68 -21.35 -6.02 9.47
CA LYS A 68 -20.07 -5.68 10.08
C LYS A 68 -19.33 -4.54 9.35
N GLY A 69 -19.91 -3.99 8.29
CA GLY A 69 -19.23 -3.01 7.44
C GLY A 69 -18.23 -3.61 6.45
N GLU A 70 -18.14 -4.94 6.36
CA GLU A 70 -17.21 -5.62 5.43
C GLU A 70 -17.83 -5.62 4.03
N THR A 71 -17.02 -5.37 3.01
CA THR A 71 -17.36 -5.57 1.59
C THR A 71 -16.96 -6.98 1.10
N PRO A 72 -17.35 -7.44 -0.11
CA PRO A 72 -16.98 -8.76 -0.61
C PRO A 72 -15.48 -9.03 -0.73
N VAL A 73 -14.67 -7.98 -0.94
CA VAL A 73 -13.21 -8.13 -0.98
C VAL A 73 -12.65 -8.45 0.41
N HIS A 74 -13.21 -7.86 1.47
CA HIS A 74 -12.85 -8.20 2.86
C HIS A 74 -13.17 -9.67 3.17
N THR A 75 -14.31 -10.19 2.70
CA THR A 75 -14.66 -11.60 2.95
C THR A 75 -13.86 -12.59 2.11
N ALA A 76 -13.40 -12.21 0.91
CA ALA A 76 -12.42 -13.00 0.14
C ALA A 76 -11.08 -13.05 0.88
N ALA A 77 -10.63 -11.89 1.37
CA ALA A 77 -9.37 -11.72 2.06
C ALA A 77 -9.34 -12.51 3.38
N ALA A 78 -10.35 -12.33 4.24
CA ALA A 78 -10.50 -13.07 5.50
C ALA A 78 -10.60 -14.60 5.30
N ALA A 79 -10.95 -15.08 4.10
CA ALA A 79 -11.13 -16.50 3.80
C ALA A 79 -9.99 -17.15 3.00
N GLY A 80 -8.89 -16.44 2.71
CA GLY A 80 -7.77 -17.02 1.97
C GLY A 80 -8.00 -17.21 0.49
N LYS A 81 -8.87 -16.41 -0.13
CA LYS A 81 -9.29 -16.62 -1.53
C LYS A 81 -8.54 -15.67 -2.47
N ASN A 82 -7.23 -15.83 -2.59
CA ASN A 82 -6.32 -14.95 -3.37
C ASN A 82 -6.82 -14.71 -4.80
N TYR A 83 -7.14 -15.77 -5.56
CA TYR A 83 -7.65 -15.62 -6.94
C TYR A 83 -8.93 -14.78 -7.06
N VAL A 84 -9.76 -14.77 -6.01
CA VAL A 84 -10.97 -13.97 -5.97
C VAL A 84 -10.67 -12.55 -5.52
N PHE A 85 -9.77 -12.40 -4.56
CA PHE A 85 -9.25 -11.11 -4.13
C PHE A 85 -8.67 -10.35 -5.33
N ASP A 86 -7.84 -11.01 -6.14
CA ASP A 86 -7.23 -10.46 -7.35
C ASP A 86 -8.29 -9.90 -8.31
N ILE A 87 -9.43 -10.58 -8.49
CA ILE A 87 -10.52 -10.08 -9.35
C ILE A 87 -11.06 -8.72 -8.85
N PHE A 88 -11.10 -8.50 -7.53
CA PHE A 88 -11.59 -7.26 -6.95
C PHE A 88 -10.56 -6.13 -6.94
N ILE A 89 -9.27 -6.42 -7.02
CA ILE A 89 -8.22 -5.41 -6.92
C ILE A 89 -7.51 -5.13 -8.24
N HIS A 90 -7.60 -6.01 -9.24
CA HIS A 90 -6.73 -5.87 -10.39
C HIS A 90 -7.07 -4.64 -11.25
N PRO A 91 -6.08 -3.79 -11.57
CA PRO A 91 -6.17 -2.61 -12.44
C PRO A 91 -7.01 -2.71 -13.71
N TRP A 92 -7.11 -3.87 -14.37
CA TRP A 92 -7.83 -3.98 -15.63
C TRP A 92 -9.36 -3.94 -15.45
N LYS A 93 -9.87 -4.09 -14.22
CA LYS A 93 -11.32 -4.11 -13.92
C LYS A 93 -11.85 -2.80 -13.36
N TRP A 94 -10.98 -1.91 -12.91
CA TRP A 94 -11.32 -0.67 -12.22
C TRP A 94 -10.53 0.49 -12.80
N ASP A 95 -10.88 1.72 -12.43
CA ASP A 95 -9.83 2.72 -12.35
C ASP A 95 -8.83 2.28 -11.26
N ASN A 96 -7.53 2.50 -11.49
CA ASN A 96 -6.48 2.02 -10.59
C ASN A 96 -6.72 2.47 -9.14
N LEU A 97 -7.31 3.65 -8.95
CA LEU A 97 -7.56 4.24 -7.64
C LEU A 97 -8.60 3.48 -6.81
N HIS A 98 -9.72 3.05 -7.39
CA HIS A 98 -10.77 2.36 -6.63
C HIS A 98 -10.31 0.98 -6.18
N GLY A 99 -9.60 0.26 -7.04
CA GLY A 99 -8.99 -1.03 -6.69
C GLY A 99 -7.99 -0.89 -5.53
N ILE A 100 -7.15 0.14 -5.55
CA ILE A 100 -6.16 0.40 -4.50
C ILE A 100 -6.83 0.81 -3.20
N THR A 101 -7.79 1.74 -3.22
CA THR A 101 -8.52 2.19 -2.02
C THR A 101 -9.17 1.00 -1.31
N LYS A 102 -9.75 0.06 -2.07
CA LYS A 102 -10.30 -1.19 -1.51
C LYS A 102 -9.24 -2.08 -0.91
N MET A 103 -8.10 -2.21 -1.58
CA MET A 103 -6.98 -3.01 -1.12
C MET A 103 -6.45 -2.46 0.22
N VAL A 104 -6.25 -1.14 0.34
CA VAL A 104 -5.80 -0.48 1.57
C VAL A 104 -6.80 -0.72 2.70
N LYS A 105 -8.09 -0.42 2.49
CA LYS A 105 -9.13 -0.64 3.51
C LYS A 105 -9.20 -2.11 3.95
N THR A 106 -9.02 -3.03 3.01
CA THR A 106 -9.01 -4.46 3.35
C THR A 106 -7.81 -4.82 4.22
N VAL A 107 -6.62 -4.29 3.91
CA VAL A 107 -5.41 -4.46 4.72
C VAL A 107 -5.59 -3.85 6.13
N GLU A 108 -6.15 -2.65 6.23
CA GLU A 108 -6.42 -2.00 7.53
C GLU A 108 -7.37 -2.84 8.40
N VAL A 109 -8.45 -3.36 7.81
CA VAL A 109 -9.39 -4.23 8.52
C VAL A 109 -8.73 -5.54 8.95
N LEU A 110 -7.94 -6.17 8.08
CA LEU A 110 -7.21 -7.40 8.42
C LEU A 110 -6.24 -7.20 9.58
N ARG A 111 -5.59 -6.02 9.65
CA ARG A 111 -4.68 -5.66 10.75
C ARG A 111 -5.42 -5.42 12.07
N MET A 112 -6.58 -4.77 12.04
CA MET A 112 -7.37 -4.50 13.24
C MET A 112 -8.00 -5.76 13.85
N GLN A 113 -8.20 -6.82 13.05
CA GLN A 113 -8.92 -8.01 13.48
C GLN A 113 -8.06 -9.07 14.19
N ASP A 114 -6.75 -8.86 14.37
CA ASP A 114 -5.82 -9.76 15.09
C ASP A 114 -6.10 -11.25 14.79
N ILE A 115 -6.37 -11.55 13.52
CA ILE A 115 -6.85 -12.86 13.12
C ILE A 115 -5.64 -13.78 13.11
N GLU A 116 -5.43 -14.52 14.21
CA GLU A 116 -4.74 -15.80 14.17
C GLU A 116 -5.50 -16.73 13.20
N VAL A 117 -5.24 -16.63 11.91
CA VAL A 117 -5.77 -17.55 10.91
C VAL A 117 -5.04 -18.87 11.11
N HIS A 118 -5.60 -19.72 11.98
CA HIS A 118 -5.14 -21.07 12.20
C HIS A 118 -5.09 -21.84 10.87
N GLN A 119 -3.86 -22.24 10.53
CA GLN A 119 -3.49 -23.22 9.51
C GLN A 119 -3.86 -22.89 8.06
N THR A 120 -3.00 -22.12 7.40
CA THR A 120 -2.43 -22.31 6.05
C THR A 120 -1.89 -20.95 5.59
N VAL A 121 -0.57 -20.84 5.36
CA VAL A 121 0.16 -19.66 4.83
C VAL A 121 -0.55 -18.33 5.08
N ASP A 122 -0.19 -17.65 6.17
CA ASP A 122 -0.83 -16.41 6.65
C ASP A 122 -1.34 -15.50 5.50
N VAL A 123 -2.64 -15.60 5.27
CA VAL A 123 -3.34 -14.98 4.15
C VAL A 123 -3.29 -13.46 4.29
N GLY A 124 -3.39 -12.97 5.54
CA GLY A 124 -3.24 -11.56 5.85
C GLY A 124 -1.87 -11.08 5.39
N THR A 125 -0.81 -11.82 5.74
CA THR A 125 0.55 -11.55 5.28
C THR A 125 0.67 -11.59 3.75
N THR A 126 0.02 -12.53 3.05
CA THR A 126 0.08 -12.62 1.58
C THR A 126 -0.56 -11.41 0.90
N ILE A 127 -1.75 -10.99 1.36
CA ILE A 127 -2.48 -9.86 0.77
C ILE A 127 -1.78 -8.53 1.08
N VAL A 128 -1.31 -8.36 2.31
CA VAL A 128 -0.50 -7.21 2.71
C VAL A 128 0.77 -7.14 1.86
N THR A 129 1.44 -8.28 1.63
CA THR A 129 2.64 -8.34 0.80
C THR A 129 2.35 -7.98 -0.66
N ILE A 130 1.26 -8.48 -1.26
CA ILE A 130 0.86 -8.12 -2.63
C ILE A 130 0.57 -6.62 -2.73
N PHE A 131 -0.18 -6.08 -1.77
CA PHE A 131 -0.49 -4.65 -1.69
C PHE A 131 0.78 -3.81 -1.61
N LEU A 132 1.67 -4.12 -0.66
CA LEU A 132 2.91 -3.38 -0.46
C LEU A 132 3.77 -3.48 -1.72
N ASN A 133 3.98 -4.67 -2.30
CA ASN A 133 4.74 -4.83 -3.54
C ASN A 133 4.19 -3.96 -4.67
N TYR A 134 2.86 -3.89 -4.84
CA TYR A 134 2.22 -3.01 -5.80
C TYR A 134 2.44 -1.52 -5.46
N LEU A 135 2.21 -1.10 -4.21
CA LEU A 135 2.43 0.27 -3.73
C LEU A 135 3.87 0.74 -4.00
N PHE A 136 4.85 -0.09 -3.66
CA PHE A 136 6.25 0.23 -3.89
C PHE A 136 6.59 0.26 -5.39
N THR A 137 5.99 -0.59 -6.21
CA THR A 137 6.17 -0.56 -7.67
C THR A 137 5.66 0.74 -8.31
N ILE A 138 4.50 1.24 -7.87
CA ILE A 138 3.95 2.50 -8.41
C ILE A 138 4.74 3.73 -7.95
N ILE A 139 5.38 3.68 -6.77
CA ILE A 139 6.32 4.71 -6.28
C ILE A 139 7.57 4.74 -7.14
N VAL A 140 8.17 3.58 -7.43
CA VAL A 140 9.36 3.48 -8.30
C VAL A 140 9.05 4.00 -9.71
N SER A 141 7.88 3.65 -10.26
CA SER A 141 7.48 4.05 -11.62
C SER A 141 6.93 5.47 -11.73
N ALA A 142 6.98 6.26 -10.65
CA ALA A 142 6.48 7.64 -10.60
C ALA A 142 5.03 7.79 -11.08
N ASN A 143 4.17 6.84 -10.72
CA ASN A 143 2.80 6.82 -11.21
C ASN A 143 2.01 8.03 -10.68
N ILE A 144 1.23 8.67 -11.56
CA ILE A 144 0.40 9.84 -11.22
C ILE A 144 -0.61 9.56 -10.10
N ILE A 145 -1.00 8.30 -9.91
CA ILE A 145 -1.97 7.90 -8.87
C ILE A 145 -1.38 7.96 -7.46
N VAL A 146 -0.06 8.07 -7.30
CA VAL A 146 0.61 8.06 -5.99
C VAL A 146 0.09 9.21 -5.12
N ASP A 147 -0.06 10.41 -5.68
CA ASP A 147 -0.61 11.57 -4.97
C ASP A 147 -1.98 11.27 -4.35
N GLU A 148 -2.88 10.68 -5.15
CA GLU A 148 -4.25 10.40 -4.72
C GLU A 148 -4.34 9.26 -3.69
N ILE A 149 -3.44 8.28 -3.77
CA ILE A 149 -3.38 7.20 -2.77
C ILE A 149 -2.95 7.74 -1.41
N PHE A 150 -1.90 8.57 -1.36
CA PHE A 150 -1.43 9.14 -0.10
C PHE A 150 -2.37 10.25 0.42
N LYS A 151 -3.18 10.89 -0.43
CA LYS A 151 -4.32 11.73 -0.01
C LYS A 151 -5.35 10.94 0.78
N LEU A 152 -5.76 9.79 0.24
CA LEU A 152 -6.80 8.97 0.84
C LEU A 152 -6.29 8.17 2.05
N HIS A 153 -5.01 7.79 2.03
CA HIS A 153 -4.41 6.93 3.04
C HIS A 153 -3.00 7.42 3.49
N PRO A 154 -2.93 8.50 4.30
CA PRO A 154 -1.66 9.06 4.77
C PRO A 154 -0.84 8.11 5.67
N SER A 155 -1.50 7.13 6.31
CA SER A 155 -0.86 6.10 7.14
C SER A 155 0.13 5.23 6.38
N LEU A 156 -0.03 5.12 5.05
CA LEU A 156 0.84 4.29 4.20
C LEU A 156 2.29 4.79 4.14
N VAL A 157 2.55 6.04 4.53
CA VAL A 157 3.90 6.64 4.47
C VAL A 157 4.91 5.92 5.36
N ASP A 158 4.41 5.23 6.39
CA ASP A 158 5.19 4.54 7.40
C ASP A 158 5.41 3.05 7.12
N GLU A 159 4.71 2.51 6.13
CA GLU A 159 4.79 1.11 5.72
C GLU A 159 6.17 0.75 5.21
N THR A 160 6.59 -0.51 5.40
CA THR A 160 7.88 -0.98 4.94
C THR A 160 7.76 -2.17 4.01
N ASN A 161 8.57 -2.21 2.97
CA ASN A 161 8.70 -3.41 2.13
C ASN A 161 9.55 -4.50 2.83
N SER A 162 9.82 -5.60 2.12
CA SER A 162 10.63 -6.71 2.64
C SER A 162 12.08 -6.35 3.00
N ARG A 163 12.58 -5.20 2.54
CA ARG A 163 13.90 -4.64 2.90
C ARG A 163 13.83 -3.67 4.08
N GLY A 164 12.65 -3.46 4.68
CA GLY A 164 12.46 -2.45 5.71
C GLY A 164 12.36 -1.02 5.16
N GLU A 165 12.34 -0.85 3.84
CA GLU A 165 12.30 0.47 3.21
C GLU A 165 10.90 1.06 3.25
N THR A 166 10.79 2.31 3.71
CA THR A 166 9.55 3.12 3.59
C THR A 166 9.31 3.62 2.17
N PRO A 167 8.09 4.08 1.81
CA PRO A 167 7.84 4.78 0.55
C PRO A 167 8.89 5.84 0.21
N VAL A 168 9.37 6.57 1.22
CA VAL A 168 10.38 7.62 1.07
C VAL A 168 11.75 7.04 0.71
N HIS A 169 12.15 5.89 1.26
CA HIS A 169 13.35 5.17 0.83
C HIS A 169 13.27 4.78 -0.64
N THR A 170 12.13 4.24 -1.08
CA THR A 170 11.94 3.79 -2.45
C THR A 170 11.88 4.97 -3.44
N ALA A 171 11.21 6.06 -3.09
CA ALA A 171 11.23 7.30 -3.88
C ALA A 171 12.65 7.87 -3.99
N ALA A 172 13.40 7.84 -2.89
CA ALA A 172 14.80 8.24 -2.86
C ALA A 172 15.69 7.32 -3.70
N ALA A 173 15.47 6.01 -3.68
CA ALA A 173 16.17 5.03 -4.52
C ALA A 173 15.93 5.28 -6.01
N ALA A 174 14.71 5.63 -6.38
CA ALA A 174 14.31 5.89 -7.76
C ALA A 174 14.75 7.27 -8.26
N GLY A 175 15.11 8.21 -7.37
CA GLY A 175 15.46 9.58 -7.74
C GLY A 175 14.25 10.42 -8.15
N ASN A 176 13.04 9.97 -7.81
CA ASN A 176 11.80 10.59 -8.24
C ASN A 176 11.45 11.77 -7.32
N ASN A 177 11.97 12.97 -7.64
CA ASN A 177 11.70 14.18 -6.85
C ASN A 177 10.21 14.48 -6.69
N TYR A 178 9.40 14.26 -7.72
CA TYR A 178 7.95 14.51 -7.67
C TYR A 178 7.25 13.63 -6.63
N VAL A 179 7.51 12.31 -6.67
CA VAL A 179 6.94 11.38 -5.67
C VAL A 179 7.54 11.64 -4.30
N PHE A 180 8.83 11.93 -4.23
CA PHE A 180 9.49 12.31 -2.98
C PHE A 180 8.80 13.53 -2.34
N ASP A 181 8.54 14.57 -3.13
CA ASP A 181 7.82 15.76 -2.72
C ASP A 181 6.39 15.45 -2.27
N ILE A 182 5.67 14.59 -2.99
CA ILE A 182 4.35 14.12 -2.55
C ILE A 182 4.47 13.46 -1.18
N LEU A 183 5.41 12.54 -0.96
CA LEU A 183 5.49 11.79 0.29
C LEU A 183 5.90 12.66 1.49
N ILE A 184 6.78 13.64 1.29
CA ILE A 184 7.17 14.56 2.37
C ILE A 184 6.14 15.68 2.60
N HIS A 185 5.32 16.03 1.59
CA HIS A 185 4.31 17.09 1.68
C HIS A 185 2.86 16.60 1.76
N SER A 186 2.58 15.30 1.62
CA SER A 186 1.24 14.69 1.60
C SER A 186 0.48 14.89 2.92
N ARG A 187 1.15 15.25 4.02
CA ARG A 187 0.48 15.68 5.25
C ARG A 187 0.02 17.15 5.25
N LYS A 188 -0.02 17.83 4.10
CA LYS A 188 -0.63 19.19 3.97
C LYS A 188 -2.15 19.17 3.80
N TRP A 189 -2.79 18.01 3.75
CA TRP A 189 -4.24 17.93 3.56
C TRP A 189 -4.95 17.95 4.92
N ASP A 190 -5.42 19.14 5.28
CA ASP A 190 -6.56 19.47 6.15
C ASP A 190 -6.50 19.33 7.69
N ASP A 191 -5.37 19.01 8.32
CA ASP A 191 -5.27 19.11 9.79
C ASP A 191 -4.64 20.44 10.25
N LEU A 192 -5.39 21.17 11.10
CA LEU A 192 -5.10 22.51 11.63
C LEU A 192 -3.80 22.64 12.47
N ASP A 193 -3.09 21.54 12.74
CA ASP A 193 -1.93 21.51 13.62
C ASP A 193 -0.62 21.28 12.85
N GLY A 194 -0.11 22.35 12.23
CA GLY A 194 1.18 22.37 11.50
C GLY A 194 2.39 21.83 12.28
N ILE A 195 2.25 21.55 13.58
CA ILE A 195 3.22 20.88 14.45
C ILE A 195 3.33 19.37 14.12
N ILE A 196 2.23 18.67 13.87
CA ILE A 196 2.23 17.22 13.56
C ILE A 196 2.99 16.96 12.25
N LYS A 197 2.86 17.86 11.28
CA LYS A 197 3.50 17.77 9.96
C LYS A 197 5.04 17.77 10.02
N ILE A 198 5.66 18.65 10.84
CA ILE A 198 7.12 18.71 10.98
C ILE A 198 7.65 17.46 11.68
N VAL A 199 6.96 17.04 12.75
CA VAL A 199 7.36 15.85 13.53
C VAL A 199 7.37 14.60 12.64
N THR A 200 6.37 14.46 11.76
CA THR A 200 6.24 13.25 10.93
C THR A 200 7.22 13.19 9.76
N THR A 201 7.44 14.31 9.05
CA THR A 201 8.39 14.33 7.93
C THR A 201 9.81 14.01 8.42
N VAL A 202 10.18 14.50 9.60
CA VAL A 202 11.48 14.20 10.23
C VAL A 202 11.58 12.75 10.68
N GLU A 203 10.52 12.19 11.28
CA GLU A 203 10.49 10.79 11.71
C GLU A 203 10.65 9.82 10.54
N VAL A 204 9.92 10.02 9.45
CA VAL A 204 9.98 9.12 8.30
C VAL A 204 11.33 9.19 7.56
N LEU A 205 11.97 10.36 7.56
CA LEU A 205 13.31 10.54 6.98
C LEU A 205 14.42 9.95 7.87
N ARG A 206 14.15 9.73 9.16
CA ARG A 206 15.06 9.09 10.12
C ARG A 206 14.90 7.58 10.21
N LYS A 207 13.80 7.02 9.69
CA LYS A 207 13.62 5.57 9.63
C LYS A 207 14.78 4.94 8.86
N GLN A 208 15.18 3.77 9.33
CA GLN A 208 16.25 2.98 8.75
C GLN A 208 15.66 1.71 8.14
N ASP A 209 16.18 1.32 6.98
CA ASP A 209 15.90 0.01 6.39
C ASP A 209 16.60 -1.13 7.17
N ASN A 210 16.48 -2.37 6.68
CA ASN A 210 17.08 -3.55 7.32
C ASN A 210 18.62 -3.55 7.32
N GLU A 211 19.28 -2.63 6.61
CA GLU A 211 20.74 -2.43 6.62
C GLU A 211 21.14 -1.19 7.44
N GLY A 212 20.19 -0.55 8.13
CA GLY A 212 20.41 0.70 8.85
C GLY A 212 20.45 1.94 7.96
N ASN A 213 20.19 1.83 6.66
CA ASN A 213 20.27 2.98 5.75
C ASN A 213 19.03 3.86 5.92
N THR A 214 19.24 5.17 6.04
CA THR A 214 18.17 6.17 5.90
C THR A 214 17.89 6.46 4.41
N PRO A 215 16.79 7.14 4.04
CA PRO A 215 16.54 7.56 2.67
C PRO A 215 17.70 8.40 2.09
N LEU A 216 18.42 9.15 2.93
CA LEU A 216 19.60 9.91 2.53
C LEU A 216 20.75 9.00 2.08
N HIS A 217 21.03 7.91 2.82
CA HIS A 217 22.06 6.94 2.41
C HIS A 217 21.75 6.36 1.03
N ILE A 218 20.47 6.03 0.79
CA ILE A 218 20.02 5.47 -0.48
C ILE A 218 20.12 6.49 -1.62
N ALA A 219 19.63 7.72 -1.42
CA ALA A 219 19.71 8.79 -2.42
C ALA A 219 21.17 9.10 -2.78
N VAL A 220 22.06 9.14 -1.78
CA VAL A 220 23.49 9.32 -1.98
C VAL A 220 24.08 8.16 -2.75
N ARG A 221 23.88 6.92 -2.32
CA ARG A 221 24.42 5.71 -2.98
C ARG A 221 24.07 5.66 -4.47
N ASN A 222 22.86 6.12 -4.82
CA ASN A 222 22.36 6.10 -6.19
C ASN A 222 22.66 7.40 -6.98
N GLY A 223 23.30 8.40 -6.37
CA GLY A 223 23.70 9.64 -7.06
C GLY A 223 22.57 10.66 -7.30
N HIS A 224 21.45 10.54 -6.57
CA HIS A 224 20.26 11.37 -6.78
C HIS A 224 20.35 12.72 -6.08
N PHE A 225 21.15 13.62 -6.65
CA PHE A 225 21.50 14.91 -6.04
C PHE A 225 20.30 15.79 -5.65
N GLU A 226 19.27 15.88 -6.49
CA GLU A 226 18.08 16.70 -6.18
C GLU A 226 17.28 16.15 -4.99
N VAL A 227 17.17 14.82 -4.87
CA VAL A 227 16.59 14.18 -3.67
C VAL A 227 17.46 14.46 -2.45
N VAL A 228 18.79 14.36 -2.57
CA VAL A 228 19.73 14.68 -1.48
C VAL A 228 19.54 16.11 -1.00
N ARG A 229 19.48 17.07 -1.93
CA ARG A 229 19.21 18.48 -1.62
C ARG A 229 17.88 18.64 -0.88
N ASN A 230 16.83 17.99 -1.35
CA ASN A 230 15.50 18.09 -0.74
C ASN A 230 15.46 17.49 0.67
N ILE A 231 16.07 16.31 0.86
CA ILE A 231 16.22 15.69 2.20
C ILE A 231 16.95 16.63 3.16
N LEU A 232 18.10 17.18 2.76
CA LEU A 232 18.93 18.00 3.63
C LEU A 232 18.35 19.39 3.91
N SER A 233 17.51 19.90 3.00
CA SER A 233 16.73 21.11 3.23
C SER A 233 15.64 20.90 4.30
N ASN A 234 15.15 19.67 4.46
CA ASN A 234 14.13 19.33 5.46
C ASN A 234 14.74 18.85 6.79
N GLU A 235 15.79 18.03 6.76
CA GLU A 235 16.45 17.50 7.96
C GLU A 235 17.96 17.33 7.74
N SER A 236 18.73 18.39 8.00
CA SER A 236 20.19 18.41 7.82
C SER A 236 20.94 17.44 8.74
N ARG A 237 20.38 17.06 9.90
CA ARG A 237 21.05 16.17 10.87
C ARG A 237 21.24 14.73 10.35
N LEU A 238 20.53 14.34 9.29
CA LEU A 238 20.66 13.00 8.70
C LEU A 238 22.06 12.71 8.15
N VAL A 239 22.86 13.73 7.88
CA VAL A 239 24.28 13.58 7.49
C VAL A 239 25.12 12.87 8.55
N GLN A 240 24.67 12.85 9.80
CA GLN A 240 25.37 12.23 10.93
C GLN A 240 24.90 10.79 11.21
N CYS A 241 23.77 10.37 10.65
CA CYS A 241 23.26 9.02 10.83
C CYS A 241 24.27 8.00 10.31
N ARG A 242 24.38 6.86 10.99
CA ARG A 242 25.21 5.74 10.56
C ARG A 242 24.33 4.53 10.30
N ASN A 243 24.60 3.84 9.19
CA ASN A 243 23.98 2.54 8.92
C ASN A 243 24.63 1.41 9.75
N GLU A 244 24.19 0.17 9.55
CA GLU A 244 24.72 -0.98 10.31
C GLU A 244 26.22 -1.24 10.04
N ALA A 245 26.72 -0.86 8.86
CA ALA A 245 28.14 -0.88 8.53
C ALA A 245 28.94 0.27 9.19
N GLY A 246 28.28 1.12 9.99
CA GLY A 246 28.88 2.28 10.64
C GLY A 246 29.18 3.44 9.69
N LYS A 247 28.66 3.40 8.45
CA LYS A 247 28.91 4.39 7.41
C LYS A 247 27.92 5.53 7.50
N SER A 248 28.40 6.78 7.42
CA SER A 248 27.56 7.97 7.23
C SER A 248 27.27 8.22 5.75
N PRO A 249 26.25 9.02 5.40
CA PRO A 249 25.98 9.38 4.01
C PRO A 249 27.20 9.99 3.31
N LEU A 250 27.98 10.82 4.01
CA LEU A 250 29.23 11.36 3.47
C LEU A 250 30.23 10.23 3.14
N SER A 251 30.41 9.24 4.01
CA SER A 251 31.30 8.11 3.70
C SER A 251 30.83 7.30 2.48
N VAL A 252 29.52 7.17 2.27
CA VAL A 252 28.95 6.53 1.07
C VAL A 252 29.29 7.33 -0.20
N THR A 253 29.32 8.67 -0.15
CA THR A 253 29.74 9.48 -1.32
C THR A 253 31.18 9.19 -1.75
N ILE A 254 32.09 8.96 -0.78
CA ILE A 254 33.51 8.73 -1.04
C ILE A 254 33.69 7.38 -1.73
N GLU A 255 33.02 6.34 -1.25
CA GLU A 255 33.05 5.01 -1.86
C GLU A 255 32.46 5.00 -3.27
N ALA A 256 31.38 5.75 -3.49
CA ALA A 256 30.73 5.88 -4.79
C ALA A 256 31.39 6.92 -5.72
N SER A 257 32.47 7.59 -5.29
CA SER A 257 33.16 8.66 -6.04
C SER A 257 32.25 9.83 -6.47
N LEU A 258 31.26 10.18 -5.65
CA LEU A 258 30.24 11.20 -5.92
C LEU A 258 30.66 12.58 -5.42
N THR A 259 31.64 13.18 -6.08
CA THR A 259 32.29 14.44 -5.66
C THR A 259 31.34 15.62 -5.45
N VAL A 260 30.34 15.79 -6.32
CA VAL A 260 29.36 16.89 -6.23
C VAL A 260 28.48 16.75 -4.99
N ILE A 261 28.00 15.54 -4.72
CA ILE A 261 27.17 15.26 -3.54
C ILE A 261 28.02 15.35 -2.27
N ALA A 262 29.26 14.85 -2.30
CA ALA A 262 30.20 14.95 -1.19
C ALA A 262 30.44 16.41 -0.78
N GLN A 263 30.71 17.28 -1.76
CA GLN A 263 30.91 18.70 -1.52
C GLN A 263 29.66 19.35 -0.93
N TYR A 264 28.48 19.05 -1.48
CA TYR A 264 27.23 19.60 -0.97
C TYR A 264 26.93 19.18 0.47
N ILE A 265 27.13 17.90 0.80
CA ILE A 265 26.96 17.39 2.18
C ILE A 265 27.97 18.04 3.13
N TYR A 266 29.21 18.22 2.68
CA TYR A 266 30.24 18.91 3.45
C TYR A 266 29.86 20.37 3.75
N ASP A 267 29.38 21.10 2.74
CA ASP A 267 28.98 22.51 2.87
C ASP A 267 27.72 22.68 3.73
N THR A 268 26.79 21.72 3.71
CA THR A 268 25.56 21.75 4.50
C THR A 268 25.72 21.27 5.95
N SER A 269 26.88 20.75 6.32
CA SER A 269 27.15 20.21 7.66
C SER A 269 28.30 20.98 8.35
N PRO A 270 28.02 22.17 8.93
CA PRO A 270 29.02 22.96 9.65
C PRO A 270 29.57 22.27 10.92
N ASP A 271 28.96 21.17 11.38
CA ASP A 271 29.42 20.39 12.54
C ASP A 271 30.42 19.27 12.20
N CYS A 272 30.79 19.06 10.91
CA CYS A 272 31.91 18.18 10.56
C CYS A 272 33.27 18.74 11.01
N HIS A 273 33.32 19.99 11.50
CA HIS A 273 34.51 20.67 12.01
C HIS A 273 35.05 20.09 13.35
N VAL A 274 34.74 18.83 13.68
CA VAL A 274 35.36 18.17 14.83
C VAL A 274 36.77 17.74 14.46
N LYS A 275 37.69 18.68 14.75
CA LYS A 275 39.11 18.48 15.04
C LYS A 275 39.42 17.05 15.49
N LYS A 276 40.32 16.40 14.76
CA LYS A 276 41.64 16.02 15.26
C LYS A 276 42.59 15.84 14.10
#